data_AF-A0A1R2CSG4-F1
#
_entry.id   AF-A0A1R2CSG4-F1
#
_cell.length_a   1.000
_cell.length_b   1.000
_cell.length_c   1.000
_cell.angle_alpha   90.00
_cell.angle_beta   90.00
_cell.angle_gamma   90.00
#
_symmetry.space_group_name_H-M   'P 1'
#
loop_
_entity.id
_entity.type
_entity.pdbx_description
1 polymer ?
#
loop_
_entity_poly.entity_id
_entity_poly.type
_entity_poly.pdbx_seq_one_letter_code
_entity_poly.pdbx_strand_id
1 'polypeptide(L)'
;MAVHYEGNLSFDLGNLSAYDISSIEPSDILKVTMENCQKLLSKIQTLQKEENEEGDFYLLPNPELKVPRAKRPPSPKPMTKWEKFRVSKGLGRRKKRSRLVYEESTDGYVPRYGAYSLKKLKAKQNAIVEEKNGENPLERQAETKTLQKFEQKKREMQNKFVSEGKKTKKDIDRKLEIAKSSTAKLDVLPKKRNLPRAHTSVQDEKKHNLALLDEVSKKRKTKE
;
A
#
# COMPACT_ATOMS: atom_id res chain seq x y z
N MET A 1 -18.28 1.91 36.08
CA MET A 1 -19.05 0.86 35.39
C MET A 1 -19.83 0.15 36.47
N ALA A 2 -21.14 0.34 36.48
CA ALA A 2 -22.00 -0.21 37.51
C ALA A 2 -22.34 -1.65 37.10
N VAL A 3 -21.73 -2.62 37.78
CA VAL A 3 -22.14 -4.01 37.64
C VAL A 3 -23.50 -4.12 38.30
N HIS A 4 -24.53 -4.46 37.53
CA HIS A 4 -25.87 -4.62 38.06
C HIS A 4 -26.00 -6.04 38.62
N TYR A 5 -26.08 -6.14 39.94
CA TYR A 5 -26.31 -7.39 40.66
C TYR A 5 -27.74 -7.43 41.17
N GLU A 6 -28.46 -8.51 40.89
CA GLU A 6 -29.76 -8.82 41.50
C GLU A 6 -29.72 -10.22 42.10
N GLY A 7 -29.30 -10.29 43.38
CA GLY A 7 -29.12 -11.56 44.07
C GLY A 7 -28.04 -12.42 43.40
N ASN A 8 -28.44 -13.59 42.90
CA ASN A 8 -27.55 -14.55 42.23
C ASN A 8 -27.38 -14.28 40.72
N LEU A 9 -28.06 -13.26 40.19
CA LEU A 9 -28.04 -12.90 38.77
C LEU A 9 -27.13 -11.69 38.54
N SER A 10 -26.20 -11.85 37.61
CA SER A 10 -25.31 -10.78 37.14
C SER A 10 -25.55 -10.50 35.67
N PHE A 11 -25.43 -9.23 35.25
CA PHE A 11 -25.73 -8.81 33.88
C PHE A 11 -24.51 -8.17 33.20
N ASP A 12 -24.26 -8.55 31.96
CA ASP A 12 -23.36 -7.84 31.04
C ASP A 12 -24.20 -7.29 29.88
N LEU A 13 -24.69 -6.06 30.06
CA LEU A 13 -25.56 -5.40 29.09
C LEU A 13 -24.84 -5.09 27.77
N GLY A 14 -23.51 -4.97 27.77
CA GLY A 14 -22.75 -4.75 26.54
C GLY A 14 -22.72 -5.99 25.63
N ASN A 15 -22.80 -7.18 26.21
CA ASN A 15 -22.93 -8.44 25.48
C ASN A 15 -24.35 -9.01 25.46
N LEU A 16 -25.33 -8.29 26.01
CA LEU A 16 -26.72 -8.72 26.16
C LEU A 16 -26.83 -10.09 26.85
N SER A 17 -26.00 -10.33 27.87
CA SER A 17 -25.96 -11.60 28.61
C SER A 17 -26.33 -11.43 30.08
N ALA A 18 -26.92 -12.48 30.64
CA ALA A 18 -27.19 -12.62 32.06
C ALA A 18 -26.58 -13.94 32.54
N TYR A 19 -25.92 -13.92 33.70
CA TYR A 19 -25.29 -15.08 34.31
C TYR A 19 -25.94 -15.36 35.66
N ASP A 20 -26.61 -16.50 35.74
CA ASP A 20 -27.28 -17.01 36.94
C ASP A 20 -26.46 -18.16 37.53
N ILE A 21 -26.14 -18.08 38.83
CA ILE A 21 -25.34 -19.08 39.56
C ILE A 21 -26.26 -20.02 40.37
N SER A 22 -27.58 -19.86 40.28
CA SER A 22 -28.53 -20.74 40.98
C SER A 22 -28.49 -22.20 40.48
N SER A 23 -28.82 -23.14 41.37
CA SER A 23 -28.96 -24.56 41.01
C SER A 23 -30.23 -24.77 40.19
N ILE A 24 -30.12 -25.52 39.09
CA ILE A 24 -31.23 -25.73 38.15
C ILE A 24 -31.52 -27.22 38.04
N GLU A 25 -32.79 -27.59 38.22
CA GLU A 25 -33.30 -28.92 37.90
C GLU A 25 -33.69 -29.00 36.41
N PRO A 26 -33.51 -30.15 35.73
CA PRO A 26 -33.71 -30.26 34.29
C PRO A 26 -35.15 -30.02 33.84
N SER A 27 -36.15 -30.18 34.72
CA SER A 27 -37.56 -29.88 34.44
C SER A 27 -37.86 -28.39 34.32
N ASP A 28 -37.08 -27.53 34.99
CA ASP A 28 -37.41 -26.11 35.20
C ASP A 28 -36.64 -25.15 34.29
N ILE A 29 -35.78 -25.67 33.40
CA ILE A 29 -34.88 -24.89 32.54
C ILE A 29 -35.63 -23.78 31.78
N LEU A 30 -36.78 -24.10 31.17
CA LEU A 30 -37.55 -23.13 30.39
C LEU A 30 -38.10 -22.00 31.25
N LYS A 31 -38.59 -22.33 32.45
CA LYS A 31 -39.16 -21.36 33.39
C LYS A 31 -38.07 -20.40 33.89
N VAL A 32 -36.95 -20.94 34.34
CA VAL A 32 -35.79 -20.15 34.82
C VAL A 32 -35.23 -19.26 33.70
N THR A 33 -35.08 -19.81 32.49
CA THR A 33 -34.60 -19.05 31.32
C THR A 33 -35.55 -17.89 30.99
N MET A 34 -36.86 -18.14 31.01
CA MET A 34 -37.86 -17.10 30.75
C MET A 34 -37.79 -15.98 31.79
N GLU A 35 -37.72 -16.32 33.08
CA GLU A 35 -37.60 -15.34 34.17
C GLU A 35 -36.33 -14.50 34.04
N ASN A 36 -35.19 -15.13 33.70
CA ASN A 36 -33.92 -14.42 33.50
C ASN A 36 -33.93 -13.51 32.27
N CYS A 37 -34.54 -13.94 31.16
CA CYS A 37 -34.73 -13.10 29.97
C CYS A 37 -35.62 -11.89 30.26
N GLN A 38 -36.69 -12.04 31.05
CA GLN A 38 -37.55 -10.93 31.43
C GLN A 38 -36.80 -9.88 32.24
N LYS A 39 -35.97 -10.30 33.20
CA LYS A 39 -35.12 -9.39 33.99
C LYS A 39 -34.09 -8.68 33.11
N LEU A 40 -33.44 -9.40 32.19
CA LEU A 40 -32.50 -8.82 31.23
C LEU A 40 -33.15 -7.75 30.36
N LEU A 41 -34.33 -8.04 29.79
CA LEU A 41 -35.07 -7.10 28.96
C LEU A 41 -35.48 -5.85 29.75
N SER A 42 -35.91 -6.04 31.00
CA SER A 42 -36.27 -4.92 31.90
C SER A 42 -35.08 -3.98 32.10
N LYS A 43 -33.86 -4.51 32.27
CA LYS A 43 -32.64 -3.70 32.37
C LYS A 43 -32.30 -2.97 31.07
N ILE A 44 -32.46 -3.62 29.92
CA ILE A 44 -32.21 -2.97 28.62
C ILE A 44 -33.19 -1.80 28.42
N GLN A 45 -34.45 -1.96 28.79
CA GLN A 45 -35.47 -0.91 28.67
C GLN A 45 -35.19 0.33 29.52
N THR A 46 -34.42 0.20 30.61
CA THR A 46 -33.99 1.33 31.44
C THR A 46 -32.81 2.13 30.87
N LEU A 47 -32.16 1.65 29.81
CA LEU A 47 -31.04 2.34 29.19
C LEU A 47 -31.51 3.60 28.43
N GLN A 48 -30.58 4.52 28.20
CA GLN A 48 -30.85 5.72 27.42
C GLN A 48 -31.25 5.35 25.98
N LYS A 49 -32.31 6.01 25.49
CA LYS A 49 -32.80 5.86 24.12
C LYS A 49 -32.30 7.01 23.26
N GLU A 50 -31.83 6.69 22.07
CA GLU A 50 -31.53 7.63 20.99
C GLU A 50 -32.50 7.38 19.84
N GLU A 51 -33.24 8.42 19.47
CA GLU A 51 -34.15 8.40 18.32
C GLU A 51 -33.40 8.90 17.09
N ASN A 52 -33.36 8.09 16.03
CA ASN A 52 -32.81 8.45 14.72
C ASN A 52 -33.92 8.30 13.66
N GLU A 53 -33.69 8.78 12.43
CA GLU A 53 -34.64 8.66 11.32
C GLU A 53 -35.05 7.20 11.00
N GLU A 54 -34.23 6.23 11.40
CA GLU A 54 -34.46 4.79 11.21
C GLU A 54 -35.24 4.13 12.37
N GLY A 55 -35.38 4.79 13.53
CA GLY A 55 -36.11 4.28 14.70
C GLY A 55 -35.44 4.56 16.05
N ASP A 56 -35.98 3.93 17.10
CA ASP A 56 -35.50 4.02 18.47
C ASP A 56 -34.37 3.01 18.76
N PHE A 57 -33.23 3.50 19.23
CA PHE A 57 -32.08 2.68 19.61
C PHE A 57 -31.77 2.84 21.10
N TYR A 58 -31.33 1.76 21.75
CA TYR A 58 -30.81 1.82 23.12
C TYR A 58 -29.28 1.94 23.10
N LEU A 59 -28.73 2.88 23.87
CA LEU A 59 -27.30 3.04 24.02
C LEU A 59 -26.74 1.99 24.98
N LEU A 60 -26.08 0.97 24.45
CA LEU A 60 -25.48 -0.10 25.24
C LEU A 60 -24.14 0.34 25.86
N PRO A 61 -23.86 -0.07 27.11
CA PRO A 61 -22.55 0.15 27.73
C PRO A 61 -21.46 -0.73 27.09
N ASN A 62 -20.20 -0.39 27.36
CA ASN A 62 -19.08 -1.23 26.92
C ASN A 62 -19.16 -2.62 27.58
N PRO A 63 -18.90 -3.71 26.82
CA PRO A 63 -18.90 -5.07 27.34
C PRO A 63 -17.96 -5.26 28.53
N GLU A 64 -18.44 -5.99 29.55
CA GLU A 64 -17.63 -6.31 30.75
C GLU A 64 -16.79 -7.57 30.55
N LEU A 65 -17.32 -8.57 29.82
CA LEU A 65 -16.60 -9.80 29.55
C LEU A 65 -15.37 -9.54 28.66
N LYS A 66 -14.18 -9.71 29.24
CA LYS A 66 -12.92 -9.60 28.52
C LYS A 66 -12.68 -10.84 27.66
N VAL A 67 -13.09 -10.77 26.41
CA VAL A 67 -12.83 -11.82 25.42
C VAL A 67 -11.40 -11.75 24.86
N PRO A 68 -10.74 -12.89 24.60
CA PRO A 68 -9.44 -12.90 23.98
C PRO A 68 -9.52 -12.37 22.54
N ARG A 69 -8.55 -11.56 22.15
CA ARG A 69 -8.48 -11.03 20.78
C ARG A 69 -8.10 -12.14 19.79
N ALA A 70 -8.79 -12.18 18.65
CA ALA A 70 -8.45 -13.09 17.55
C ALA A 70 -7.06 -12.84 16.95
N LYS A 71 -6.60 -11.58 16.93
CA LYS A 71 -5.28 -11.19 16.41
C LYS A 71 -4.52 -10.39 17.45
N ARG A 72 -3.20 -10.59 17.45
CA ARG A 72 -2.27 -9.81 18.28
C ARG A 72 -2.43 -8.31 17.99
N PRO A 73 -2.18 -7.44 18.99
CA PRO A 73 -2.08 -6.01 18.75
C PRO A 73 -1.09 -5.74 17.62
N PRO A 74 -1.36 -4.74 16.75
CA PRO A 74 -0.40 -4.34 15.74
C PRO A 74 0.90 -3.94 16.44
N SER A 75 2.02 -4.55 16.03
CA SER A 75 3.31 -4.21 16.60
C SER A 75 3.66 -2.75 16.29
N PRO A 76 4.34 -2.05 17.22
CA PRO A 76 4.78 -0.69 16.96
C PRO A 76 5.67 -0.68 15.72
N LYS A 77 5.38 0.24 14.79
CA LYS A 77 6.14 0.36 13.55
C LYS A 77 7.60 0.70 13.88
N PRO A 78 8.58 -0.14 13.49
CA PRO A 78 9.98 0.16 13.75
C PRO A 78 10.39 1.39 12.95
N MET A 79 11.20 2.25 13.57
CA MET A 79 11.68 3.47 12.92
C MET A 79 12.58 3.13 11.73
N THR A 80 12.32 3.78 10.61
CA THR A 80 13.17 3.69 9.41
C THR A 80 14.54 4.32 9.67
N LYS A 81 15.55 3.99 8.85
CA LYS A 81 16.89 4.57 8.98
C LYS A 81 16.87 6.11 8.94
N TRP A 82 16.02 6.69 8.09
CA TRP A 82 15.86 8.14 8.00
C TRP A 82 15.23 8.74 9.27
N GLU A 83 14.25 8.07 9.87
CA GLU A 83 13.64 8.55 11.11
C GLU A 83 14.62 8.48 12.28
N LYS A 84 15.43 7.42 12.37
CA LYS A 84 16.52 7.33 13.34
C LYS A 84 17.52 8.47 13.17
N PHE A 85 17.95 8.73 11.93
CA PHE A 85 18.84 9.84 11.61
C PHE A 85 18.22 11.21 11.93
N ARG A 86 16.94 11.39 11.61
CA ARG A 86 16.20 12.62 11.88
C ARG A 86 16.15 12.89 13.38
N VAL A 87 15.81 11.88 14.18
CA VAL A 87 15.76 11.99 15.65
C VAL A 87 17.16 12.25 16.22
N SER A 88 18.19 11.53 15.77
CA SER A 88 19.56 11.72 16.28
C SER A 88 20.15 13.09 15.92
N LYS A 89 19.72 13.69 14.80
CA LYS A 89 20.10 15.05 14.40
C LYS A 89 19.19 16.15 14.95
N GLY A 90 18.17 15.82 15.74
CA GLY A 90 17.22 16.81 16.25
C GLY A 90 16.39 17.50 15.16
N LEU A 91 16.28 16.89 13.98
CA LEU A 91 15.52 17.46 12.87
C LEU A 91 14.01 17.28 13.12
N GLY A 92 13.23 18.36 13.02
CA GLY A 92 11.78 18.29 13.13
C GLY A 92 11.12 17.46 12.01
N ARG A 93 9.91 16.95 12.26
CA ARG A 93 9.10 16.37 11.16
C ARG A 93 8.71 17.47 10.20
N ARG A 94 8.89 17.22 8.91
CA ARG A 94 8.45 18.17 7.88
C ARG A 94 6.92 18.29 7.89
N LYS A 95 6.40 19.51 8.00
CA LYS A 95 4.97 19.78 7.84
C LYS A 95 4.50 19.37 6.44
N LYS A 96 3.26 18.88 6.35
CA LYS A 96 2.63 18.53 5.07
C LYS A 96 2.52 19.82 4.24
N ARG A 97 3.13 19.83 3.06
CA ARG A 97 3.06 20.97 2.15
C ARG A 97 1.75 20.93 1.36
N SER A 98 1.26 22.10 0.96
CA SER A 98 0.10 22.24 0.07
C SER A 98 0.33 21.52 -1.25
N ARG A 99 -0.79 21.02 -1.82
CA ARG A 99 -0.80 20.38 -3.14
C ARG A 99 -0.55 21.39 -4.26
N LEU A 100 -0.94 22.65 -4.06
CA LEU A 100 -0.80 23.74 -5.02
C LEU A 100 0.43 24.60 -4.69
N VAL A 101 1.09 25.08 -5.73
CA VAL A 101 2.23 26.00 -5.69
C VAL A 101 1.92 27.13 -6.65
N TYR A 102 2.10 28.36 -6.17
CA TYR A 102 1.94 29.54 -7.01
C TYR A 102 3.07 29.61 -8.05
N GLU A 103 2.72 29.90 -9.29
CA GLU A 103 3.62 30.07 -10.43
C GLU A 103 3.52 31.51 -10.95
N GLU A 104 4.65 32.23 -10.94
CA GLU A 104 4.71 33.65 -11.30
C GLU A 104 4.41 33.91 -12.80
N SER A 105 4.71 32.96 -13.69
CA SER A 105 4.54 33.16 -15.14
C SER A 105 3.08 33.15 -15.60
N THR A 106 2.23 32.45 -14.86
CA THR A 106 0.81 32.22 -15.18
C THR A 106 -0.11 32.89 -14.16
N ASP A 107 0.48 33.62 -13.20
CA ASP A 107 -0.19 34.27 -12.07
C ASP A 107 -1.25 33.36 -11.42
N GLY A 108 -0.86 32.11 -11.14
CA GLY A 108 -1.82 31.05 -10.86
C GLY A 108 -1.29 29.92 -9.99
N TYR A 109 -2.21 29.18 -9.37
CA TYR A 109 -1.89 28.02 -8.55
C TYR A 109 -1.83 26.74 -9.39
N VAL A 110 -0.65 26.14 -9.46
CA VAL A 110 -0.39 24.93 -10.21
C VAL A 110 -0.14 23.74 -9.27
N PRO A 111 -0.57 22.52 -9.62
CA PRO A 111 -0.22 21.32 -8.86
C PRO A 111 1.30 21.14 -8.69
N ARG A 112 1.70 20.73 -7.48
CA ARG A 112 3.10 20.42 -7.15
C ARG A 112 3.64 19.17 -7.84
N TYR A 113 2.77 18.20 -8.10
CA TYR A 113 3.05 16.91 -8.73
C TYR A 113 1.86 16.51 -9.63
N GLY A 114 2.08 15.60 -10.58
CA GLY A 114 1.08 15.18 -11.56
C GLY A 114 1.39 15.61 -13.00
N ALA A 115 0.46 15.39 -13.92
CA ALA A 115 0.61 15.67 -15.35
C ALA A 115 0.76 17.17 -15.67
N TYR A 116 0.00 18.01 -14.97
CA TYR A 116 0.02 19.48 -15.10
C TYR A 116 0.83 20.14 -13.98
N SER A 117 1.89 19.48 -13.51
CA SER A 117 2.67 20.01 -12.39
C SER A 117 3.65 21.10 -12.81
N LEU A 118 3.99 21.99 -11.89
CA LEU A 118 4.97 23.06 -12.08
C LEU A 118 6.26 22.55 -12.77
N LYS A 119 6.78 21.39 -12.34
CA LYS A 119 7.98 20.78 -12.92
C LYS A 119 7.80 20.40 -14.39
N LYS A 120 6.61 19.90 -14.78
CA LYS A 120 6.32 19.51 -16.16
C LYS A 120 5.99 20.71 -17.04
N LEU A 121 5.34 21.74 -16.51
CA LEU A 121 5.11 23.01 -17.22
C LEU A 121 6.44 23.70 -17.53
N LYS A 122 7.32 23.86 -16.54
CA LYS A 122 8.68 24.41 -16.75
C LYS A 122 9.50 23.59 -17.75
N ALA A 123 9.38 22.26 -17.72
CA ALA A 123 10.06 21.42 -18.70
C ALA A 123 9.53 21.56 -20.14
N LYS A 124 8.26 21.99 -20.32
CA LYS A 124 7.70 22.31 -21.64
C LYS A 124 8.05 23.73 -22.10
N GLN A 125 8.14 24.68 -21.18
CA GLN A 125 8.54 26.06 -21.46
C GLN A 125 10.02 26.16 -21.86
N ASN A 126 10.89 25.35 -21.24
CA ASN A 126 12.31 25.29 -21.59
C ASN A 126 12.53 24.43 -22.84
N ALA A 127 12.31 25.01 -24.02
CA ALA A 127 12.46 24.34 -25.31
C ALA A 127 13.93 24.03 -25.68
N ILE A 128 14.88 24.74 -25.08
CA ILE A 128 16.31 24.62 -25.35
C ILE A 128 17.01 24.21 -24.05
N VAL A 129 17.83 23.17 -24.13
CA VAL A 129 18.64 22.67 -23.00
C VAL A 129 20.09 22.62 -23.45
N GLU A 130 20.95 23.31 -22.71
CA GLU A 130 22.39 23.34 -22.99
C GLU A 130 23.00 21.94 -22.90
N GLU A 131 23.76 21.56 -23.93
CA GLU A 131 24.46 20.29 -23.98
C GLU A 131 25.79 20.42 -23.25
N LYS A 132 26.04 19.48 -22.33
CA LYS A 132 27.31 19.37 -21.62
C LYS A 132 27.90 18.00 -21.94
N ASN A 133 29.01 18.00 -22.68
CA ASN A 133 29.85 16.84 -23.01
C ASN A 133 29.35 15.91 -24.14
N GLY A 134 28.64 16.42 -25.16
CA GLY A 134 28.33 15.63 -26.37
C GLY A 134 27.34 14.46 -26.17
N GLU A 135 26.67 14.41 -25.01
CA GLU A 135 25.61 13.45 -24.70
C GLU A 135 24.25 14.15 -24.70
N ASN A 136 23.21 13.44 -25.19
CA ASN A 136 21.85 13.98 -25.18
C ASN A 136 21.38 14.25 -23.74
N PRO A 137 21.11 15.52 -23.37
CA PRO A 137 20.77 15.88 -21.99
C PRO A 137 19.45 15.27 -21.51
N LEU A 138 18.52 14.97 -22.41
CA LEU A 138 17.22 14.37 -22.07
C LEU A 138 17.36 12.90 -21.68
N GLU A 139 18.21 12.15 -22.39
CA GLU A 139 18.47 10.74 -22.12
C GLU A 139 19.15 10.57 -20.75
N ARG A 140 20.20 11.36 -20.49
CA ARG A 140 20.88 11.41 -19.18
C ARG A 140 19.93 11.78 -18.03
N GLN A 141 19.02 12.73 -18.25
CA GLN A 141 18.01 13.08 -17.25
C GLN A 141 16.99 11.95 -17.02
N ALA A 142 16.69 11.14 -18.02
CA ALA A 142 15.80 10.00 -17.88
C ALA A 142 16.47 8.88 -17.07
N GLU A 143 17.72 8.55 -17.40
CA GLU A 143 18.54 7.54 -16.70
C GLU A 143 18.78 7.88 -15.24
N THR A 144 19.15 9.12 -14.94
CA THR A 144 19.31 9.57 -13.55
C THR A 144 18.01 9.43 -12.74
N LYS A 145 16.84 9.71 -13.35
CA LYS A 145 15.53 9.53 -12.71
C LYS A 145 15.20 8.05 -12.49
N THR A 146 15.52 7.16 -13.43
CA THR A 146 15.27 5.72 -13.27
C THR A 146 16.16 5.15 -12.17
N LEU A 147 17.44 5.52 -12.14
CA LEU A 147 18.39 5.14 -11.09
C LEU A 147 17.94 5.61 -9.70
N GLN A 148 17.51 6.88 -9.57
CA GLN A 148 16.99 7.40 -8.30
C GLN A 148 15.75 6.63 -7.80
N LYS A 149 14.80 6.32 -8.69
CA LYS A 149 13.62 5.52 -8.35
C LYS A 149 14.01 4.10 -7.92
N PHE A 150 14.98 3.50 -8.60
CA PHE A 150 15.49 2.18 -8.27
C PHE A 150 16.14 2.17 -6.88
N GLU A 151 17.02 3.13 -6.59
CA GLU A 151 17.63 3.27 -5.27
C GLU A 151 16.60 3.49 -4.17
N GLN A 152 15.57 4.31 -4.43
CA GLN A 152 14.50 4.54 -3.47
C GLN A 152 13.76 3.23 -3.16
N LYS A 153 13.36 2.48 -4.18
CA LYS A 153 12.72 1.16 -4.02
C LYS A 153 13.62 0.19 -3.25
N LYS A 154 14.92 0.17 -3.56
CA LYS A 154 15.91 -0.64 -2.83
C LYS A 154 15.94 -0.29 -1.34
N ARG A 155 15.97 1.00 -0.99
CA ARG A 155 15.94 1.47 0.41
C ARG A 155 14.62 1.14 1.11
N GLU A 156 13.49 1.24 0.42
CA GLU A 156 12.18 0.84 0.93
C GLU A 156 12.13 -0.66 1.24
N MET A 157 12.61 -1.51 0.34
CA MET A 157 12.71 -2.96 0.56
C MET A 157 13.62 -3.29 1.75
N GLN A 158 14.79 -2.64 1.85
CA GLN A 158 15.69 -2.81 2.99
C GLN A 158 15.03 -2.44 4.31
N ASN A 159 14.30 -1.31 4.38
CA ASN A 159 13.58 -0.91 5.58
C ASN A 159 12.47 -1.90 5.95
N LYS A 160 11.74 -2.47 4.96
CA LYS A 160 10.73 -3.51 5.19
C LYS A 160 11.35 -4.79 5.77
N PHE A 161 12.45 -5.28 5.20
CA PHE A 161 13.12 -6.47 5.74
C PHE A 161 13.63 -6.28 7.17
N VAL A 162 14.19 -5.10 7.47
CA VAL A 162 14.59 -4.75 8.84
C VAL A 162 13.37 -4.71 9.76
N SER A 163 12.23 -4.19 9.29
CA SER A 163 11.00 -4.13 10.08
C SER A 163 10.43 -5.50 10.44
N GLU A 164 10.61 -6.49 9.57
CA GLU A 164 10.21 -7.88 9.78
C GLU A 164 11.16 -8.65 10.72
N GLY A 165 12.19 -8.01 11.27
CA GLY A 165 13.11 -8.63 12.22
C GLY A 165 14.23 -9.48 11.58
N LYS A 166 14.47 -9.35 10.27
CA LYS A 166 15.62 -9.98 9.59
C LYS A 166 16.84 -9.10 9.78
N LYS A 167 17.70 -9.49 10.73
CA LYS A 167 18.72 -8.60 11.32
C LYS A 167 20.03 -8.53 10.54
N THR A 168 20.37 -9.51 9.69
CA THR A 168 21.70 -9.50 9.05
C THR A 168 21.68 -8.86 7.66
N LYS A 169 22.69 -8.03 7.39
CA LYS A 169 22.91 -7.41 6.07
C LYS A 169 23.00 -8.46 4.95
N LYS A 170 23.58 -9.63 5.26
CA LYS A 170 23.69 -10.78 4.35
C LYS A 170 22.32 -11.36 3.96
N ASP A 171 21.38 -11.48 4.89
CA ASP A 171 20.03 -12.00 4.59
C ASP A 171 19.22 -11.04 3.72
N ILE A 172 19.40 -9.73 3.95
CA ILE A 172 18.77 -8.67 3.17
C ILE A 172 19.33 -8.67 1.74
N ASP A 173 20.66 -8.72 1.59
CA ASP A 173 21.32 -8.72 0.28
C ASP A 173 20.98 -10.00 -0.51
N ARG A 174 21.00 -11.18 0.13
CA ARG A 174 20.59 -12.46 -0.48
C ARG A 174 19.15 -12.42 -0.99
N LYS A 175 18.19 -11.91 -0.20
CA LYS A 175 16.80 -11.80 -0.65
C LYS A 175 16.60 -10.74 -1.73
N LEU A 176 17.39 -9.67 -1.71
CA LEU A 176 17.38 -8.67 -2.76
C LEU A 176 17.88 -9.25 -4.08
N GLU A 177 18.90 -10.12 -4.04
CA GLU A 177 19.37 -10.87 -5.21
C GLU A 177 18.34 -11.87 -5.73
N ILE A 178 17.67 -12.62 -4.83
CA ILE A 178 16.58 -13.55 -5.21
C ILE A 178 15.40 -12.78 -5.83
N ALA A 179 15.04 -11.62 -5.30
CA ALA A 179 13.98 -10.78 -5.85
C ALA A 179 14.37 -10.18 -7.22
N LYS A 180 15.65 -9.80 -7.40
CA LYS A 180 16.19 -9.34 -8.69
C LYS A 180 16.19 -10.45 -9.74
N SER A 181 16.63 -11.66 -9.39
CA SER A 181 16.63 -12.79 -10.33
C SER A 181 15.20 -13.19 -10.75
N SER A 182 14.24 -13.06 -9.82
CA SER A 182 12.82 -13.32 -10.09
C SER A 182 12.15 -12.24 -10.96
N THR A 183 12.70 -11.02 -10.98
CA THR A 183 12.20 -9.89 -11.79
C THR A 183 13.11 -9.59 -13.00
N ALA A 184 14.10 -10.43 -13.28
CA ALA A 184 15.13 -10.21 -14.30
C ALA A 184 14.61 -10.09 -15.74
N LYS A 185 13.35 -10.44 -16.02
CA LYS A 185 12.70 -10.11 -17.31
C LYS A 185 12.30 -8.64 -17.46
N LEU A 186 12.37 -7.83 -16.39
CA LEU A 186 12.04 -6.39 -16.40
C LEU A 186 13.28 -5.47 -16.30
N ASP A 187 14.44 -5.99 -15.90
CA ASP A 187 15.66 -5.20 -15.66
C ASP A 187 16.64 -5.18 -16.85
N VAL A 188 16.38 -5.93 -17.92
CA VAL A 188 17.10 -5.76 -19.19
C VAL A 188 16.39 -4.68 -19.99
N LEU A 189 16.90 -3.44 -19.93
CA LEU A 189 16.61 -2.46 -20.99
C LEU A 189 16.91 -3.16 -22.32
N PRO A 190 15.98 -3.19 -23.30
CA PRO A 190 16.27 -3.81 -24.57
C PRO A 190 17.54 -3.14 -25.11
N LYS A 191 18.60 -3.93 -25.33
CA LYS A 191 19.76 -3.45 -26.11
C LYS A 191 19.17 -2.82 -27.36
N LYS A 192 19.38 -1.50 -27.54
CA LYS A 192 18.93 -0.79 -28.74
C LYS A 192 19.34 -1.66 -29.93
N ARG A 193 18.37 -2.17 -30.70
CA ARG A 193 18.69 -2.79 -31.99
C ARG A 193 19.41 -1.71 -32.75
N ASN A 194 20.70 -1.90 -33.01
CA ASN A 194 21.41 -1.11 -34.00
C ASN A 194 20.76 -1.47 -35.34
N LEU A 195 19.69 -0.78 -35.70
CA LEU A 195 19.22 -0.74 -37.06
C LEU A 195 20.33 -0.04 -37.84
N PRO A 196 20.98 -0.71 -38.80
CA PRO A 196 21.99 -0.05 -39.61
C PRO A 196 21.32 1.15 -40.29
N ARG A 197 21.84 2.34 -40.01
CA ARG A 197 21.51 3.55 -40.77
C ARG A 197 22.19 3.38 -42.13
N ALA A 198 21.49 2.79 -43.07
CA ALA A 198 21.92 2.77 -44.46
C ALA A 198 20.76 3.27 -45.31
N HIS A 199 21.02 4.30 -46.12
CA HIS A 199 20.23 4.53 -47.32
C HIS A 199 20.51 3.36 -48.27
N THR A 200 19.81 2.25 -48.09
CA THR A 200 19.80 1.17 -49.06
C THR A 200 18.86 1.56 -50.19
N SER A 201 19.32 1.42 -51.44
CA SER A 201 18.44 1.58 -52.59
C SER A 201 17.29 0.58 -52.47
N VAL A 202 16.09 0.95 -52.94
CA VAL A 202 14.91 0.06 -52.96
C VAL A 202 15.25 -1.29 -53.62
N GLN A 203 16.20 -1.31 -54.55
CA GLN A 203 16.68 -2.54 -55.20
C GLN A 203 17.44 -3.47 -54.25
N ASP A 204 18.23 -2.92 -53.32
CA ASP A 204 19.00 -3.70 -52.34
C ASP A 204 18.07 -4.25 -51.25
N GLU A 205 17.08 -3.48 -50.83
CA GLU A 205 16.04 -3.94 -49.91
C GLU A 205 15.18 -5.04 -50.53
N LYS A 206 14.83 -4.91 -51.82
CA LYS A 206 14.09 -5.94 -52.54
C LYS A 206 14.88 -7.25 -52.64
N LYS A 207 16.19 -7.19 -52.90
CA LYS A 207 17.06 -8.38 -52.89
C LYS A 207 17.14 -9.02 -51.51
N HIS A 208 17.32 -8.21 -50.47
CA HIS A 208 17.38 -8.70 -49.09
C HIS A 208 16.07 -9.39 -48.67
N ASN A 209 14.93 -8.78 -48.99
CA ASN A 209 13.62 -9.33 -48.69
C ASN A 209 13.32 -10.62 -49.49
N LEU A 210 13.76 -10.68 -50.76
CA LEU A 210 13.63 -11.89 -51.57
C LEU A 210 14.45 -13.05 -50.99
N ALA A 211 15.68 -12.76 -50.52
CA ALA A 211 16.52 -13.76 -49.86
C ALA A 211 15.88 -14.32 -48.58
N LEU A 212 15.25 -13.46 -47.77
CA LEU A 212 14.50 -13.89 -46.58
C LEU A 212 13.30 -14.77 -46.92
N LEU A 213 12.57 -14.46 -47.99
CA LEU A 213 11.43 -15.28 -48.44
C LEU A 213 11.89 -16.66 -48.95
N ASP A 214 13.04 -16.71 -49.63
CA ASP A 214 13.66 -17.95 -50.10
C ASP A 214 14.12 -18.85 -48.94
N GLU A 215 14.69 -18.26 -47.87
CA GLU A 215 15.04 -18.99 -46.66
C GLU A 215 13.82 -19.55 -45.93
N VAL A 216 12.73 -18.78 -45.85
CA VAL A 216 11.47 -19.21 -45.23
C VAL A 216 10.83 -20.34 -46.07
N SER A 217 10.88 -20.23 -47.40
CA SER A 217 10.46 -21.27 -48.34
C SER A 217 11.25 -22.57 -48.14
N LYS A 218 12.59 -22.50 -48.07
CA LYS A 218 13.45 -23.67 -47.82
C LYS A 218 13.21 -24.29 -46.44
N LYS A 219 12.94 -23.48 -45.41
CA LYS A 219 12.58 -23.95 -44.07
C LYS A 219 11.20 -24.63 -44.00
N ARG A 220 10.29 -24.31 -44.92
CA ARG A 220 8.99 -25.02 -45.02
C ARG A 220 9.15 -26.36 -45.73
N LYS A 221 9.93 -26.44 -46.81
CA LYS A 221 10.21 -27.68 -47.54
C LYS A 221 11.03 -28.73 -46.77
N THR A 222 11.72 -28.33 -45.70
CA THR A 222 12.49 -29.22 -44.82
C THR A 222 11.72 -29.70 -43.61
N LYS A 223 10.45 -29.27 -43.47
CA LYS A 223 9.55 -29.62 -42.35
C LYS A 223 8.39 -30.54 -42.75
N GLU A 224 8.31 -30.91 -44.03
CA GLU A 224 7.56 -32.06 -44.55
C GLU A 224 8.54 -33.21 -44.77
#